data_AF-A0A438JQ35-F1
#
_entry.id   AF-A0A438JQ35-F1
#
_cell.length_a   1.000
_cell.length_b   1.000
_cell.length_c   1.000
_cell.angle_alpha   90.00
_cell.angle_beta   90.00
_cell.angle_gamma   90.00
#
_symmetry.space_group_name_H-M   'P 1'
#
loop_
_entity.id
_entity.type
_entity.pdbx_description
1 polymer ?
#
loop_
_entity_poly.entity_id
_entity_poly.type
_entity_poly.pdbx_seq_one_letter_code
_entity_poly.pdbx_strand_id
1 'polypeptide(L)'
;MSGWSFEERIESHFHLRFELQLCLYNGAHKSGLATGILATTEGIAIGRSFAMKRNEQTDGNKEMIAFGLMNLVGSFTSCYLTTGPFSKTAVNFNAGARTPMANVVMALCMMLILLFLAPVFRYTPQVALSAIITVAMLGLIKYDEVYHLYKVDKFDFCICMAAFLGVIFITMDMGLMISVCLSIVRALLYVARPATCKLGNIPNSALYRDVEQYPAASGVPGIIVLQLGSPIYFANCIYLKERIMRWVRDEQGNPNSKTADIEHVLLDLGGVTTIDMTGIETLVEIRRNILAKGIKMGIINPRINVLEKMMLSKFVDLIGKESIFLSVEDAVKTCQFSLNQSPQKGDS
;
A
#
# COMPACT_ATOMS: atom_id res chain seq x y z
N MET A 1 -37.37 -3.92 -55.72
CA MET A 1 -35.91 -3.73 -55.59
C MET A 1 -35.67 -2.25 -55.43
N SER A 2 -35.91 -1.73 -54.21
CA SER A 2 -35.80 -0.33 -53.87
C SER A 2 -34.32 0.07 -53.79
N GLY A 3 -33.93 1.02 -54.63
CA GLY A 3 -32.61 1.62 -54.61
C GLY A 3 -32.43 2.42 -53.34
N TRP A 4 -31.33 2.17 -52.65
CA TRP A 4 -30.85 3.02 -51.56
C TRP A 4 -30.48 4.38 -52.15
N SER A 5 -31.04 5.44 -51.57
CA SER A 5 -30.80 6.81 -52.03
C SER A 5 -29.35 7.21 -51.78
N PHE A 6 -28.77 8.04 -52.65
CA PHE A 6 -27.41 8.58 -52.51
C PHE A 6 -27.22 9.32 -51.17
N GLU A 7 -28.30 9.89 -50.62
CA GLU A 7 -28.37 10.50 -49.28
C GLU A 7 -28.09 9.49 -48.14
N GLU A 8 -28.70 8.30 -48.19
CA GLU A 8 -28.52 7.25 -47.16
C GLU A 8 -27.09 6.66 -47.16
N ARG A 9 -26.43 6.68 -48.33
CA ARG A 9 -25.02 6.25 -48.46
C ARG A 9 -24.04 7.28 -47.89
N ILE A 10 -24.37 8.56 -47.89
CA ILE A 10 -23.56 9.62 -47.26
C ILE A 10 -23.76 9.62 -45.74
N GLU A 11 -25.00 9.50 -45.25
CA GLU A 11 -25.27 9.44 -43.80
C GLU A 11 -24.64 8.20 -43.14
N SER A 12 -24.69 7.02 -43.78
CA SER A 12 -24.03 5.82 -43.24
C SER A 12 -22.50 5.89 -43.23
N HIS A 13 -21.87 6.54 -44.22
CA HIS A 13 -20.42 6.79 -44.24
C HIS A 13 -19.99 7.85 -43.21
N PHE A 14 -20.82 8.87 -42.97
CA PHE A 14 -20.58 9.89 -41.96
C PHE A 14 -20.75 9.33 -40.55
N HIS A 15 -21.78 8.52 -40.30
CA HIS A 15 -21.97 7.80 -39.04
C HIS A 15 -20.85 6.81 -38.75
N LEU A 16 -20.38 6.02 -39.73
CA LEU A 16 -19.24 5.11 -39.52
C LEU A 16 -17.93 5.86 -39.22
N ARG A 17 -17.67 6.99 -39.89
CA ARG A 17 -16.50 7.83 -39.60
C ARG A 17 -16.63 8.53 -38.26
N PHE A 18 -17.82 8.98 -37.87
CA PHE A 18 -18.06 9.62 -36.58
C PHE A 18 -17.96 8.61 -35.43
N GLU A 19 -18.48 7.39 -35.58
CA GLU A 19 -18.31 6.27 -34.64
C GLU A 19 -16.85 5.80 -34.57
N LEU A 20 -16.14 5.64 -35.71
CA LEU A 20 -14.70 5.33 -35.68
C LEU A 20 -13.90 6.45 -35.01
N GLN A 21 -14.26 7.71 -35.23
CA GLN A 21 -13.56 8.87 -34.68
C GLN A 21 -13.91 9.07 -33.20
N LEU A 22 -15.13 8.77 -32.75
CA LEU A 22 -15.49 8.68 -31.34
C LEU A 22 -14.81 7.50 -30.64
N CYS A 23 -14.70 6.36 -31.32
CA CYS A 23 -14.04 5.15 -30.80
C CYS A 23 -12.52 5.34 -30.75
N LEU A 24 -11.93 6.01 -31.76
CA LEU A 24 -10.55 6.47 -31.77
C LEU A 24 -10.31 7.56 -30.73
N TYR A 25 -11.24 8.48 -30.50
CA TYR A 25 -11.13 9.53 -29.49
C TYR A 25 -11.23 8.94 -28.08
N ASN A 26 -12.24 8.10 -27.80
CA ASN A 26 -12.37 7.36 -26.54
C ASN A 26 -11.19 6.42 -26.30
N GLY A 27 -10.67 5.77 -27.35
CA GLY A 27 -9.49 4.92 -27.29
C GLY A 27 -8.21 5.73 -27.07
N ALA A 28 -8.08 6.88 -27.71
CA ALA A 28 -6.92 7.78 -27.61
C ALA A 28 -6.84 8.45 -26.25
N HIS A 29 -7.97 8.83 -25.63
CA HIS A 29 -7.96 9.36 -24.27
C HIS A 29 -7.51 8.32 -23.25
N LYS A 30 -8.04 7.09 -23.34
CA LYS A 30 -7.64 5.99 -22.46
C LYS A 30 -6.18 5.62 -22.64
N SER A 31 -5.74 5.47 -23.88
CA SER A 31 -4.36 5.10 -24.21
C SER A 31 -3.38 6.23 -23.89
N GLY A 32 -3.75 7.49 -24.13
CA GLY A 32 -2.95 8.68 -23.81
C GLY A 32 -2.78 8.87 -22.31
N LEU A 33 -3.85 8.65 -21.52
CA LEU A 33 -3.76 8.69 -20.06
C LEU A 33 -2.82 7.57 -19.55
N ALA A 34 -3.03 6.33 -20.01
CA ALA A 34 -2.23 5.19 -19.59
C ALA A 34 -0.75 5.38 -19.95
N THR A 35 -0.44 5.74 -21.19
CA THR A 35 0.93 5.94 -21.65
C THR A 35 1.59 7.17 -21.00
N GLY A 36 0.86 8.26 -20.75
CA GLY A 36 1.38 9.44 -20.05
C GLY A 36 1.76 9.15 -18.59
N ILE A 37 0.92 8.38 -17.87
CA ILE A 37 1.23 7.91 -16.51
C ILE A 37 2.45 7.00 -16.54
N LEU A 38 2.53 6.08 -17.49
CA LEU A 38 3.66 5.16 -17.63
C LEU A 38 4.97 5.88 -17.94
N ALA A 39 4.97 6.80 -18.92
CA ALA A 39 6.14 7.57 -19.29
C ALA A 39 6.69 8.41 -18.13
N THR A 40 5.79 9.04 -17.38
CA THR A 40 6.15 9.84 -16.20
C THR A 40 6.68 8.96 -15.07
N THR A 41 6.03 7.83 -14.81
CA THR A 41 6.44 6.89 -13.75
C THR A 41 7.80 6.27 -14.06
N GLU A 42 8.02 5.83 -15.30
CA GLU A 42 9.30 5.31 -15.76
C GLU A 42 10.40 6.36 -15.64
N GLY A 43 10.13 7.59 -16.10
CA GLY A 43 11.06 8.72 -16.00
C GLY A 43 11.47 9.04 -14.56
N ILE A 44 10.51 9.18 -13.65
CA ILE A 44 10.75 9.45 -12.23
C ILE A 44 11.51 8.29 -11.58
N ALA A 45 11.17 7.03 -11.90
CA ALA A 45 11.85 5.86 -11.35
C ALA A 45 13.33 5.82 -11.74
N ILE A 46 13.64 6.08 -13.02
CA ILE A 46 15.02 6.13 -13.52
C ILE A 46 15.77 7.32 -12.91
N GLY A 47 15.15 8.51 -12.89
CA GLY A 47 15.72 9.71 -12.29
C GLY A 47 16.12 9.48 -10.83
N ARG A 48 15.21 8.89 -10.03
CA ARG A 48 15.49 8.51 -8.64
C ARG A 48 16.62 7.49 -8.52
N SER A 49 16.68 6.48 -9.40
CA SER A 49 17.74 5.46 -9.37
C SER A 49 19.14 6.07 -9.55
N PHE A 50 19.29 7.01 -10.48
CA PHE A 50 20.57 7.70 -10.70
C PHE A 50 20.85 8.76 -9.64
N ALA A 51 19.83 9.45 -9.13
CA ALA A 51 19.99 10.41 -8.04
C ALA A 51 20.49 9.75 -6.75
N MET A 52 20.00 8.56 -6.42
CA MET A 52 20.51 7.77 -5.29
C MET A 52 22.00 7.43 -5.46
N LYS A 53 22.45 7.11 -6.68
CA LYS A 53 23.89 6.87 -6.96
C LYS A 53 24.77 8.12 -6.79
N ARG A 54 24.18 9.31 -7.00
CA ARG A 54 24.87 10.61 -6.84
C ARG A 54 24.66 11.25 -5.46
N ASN A 55 23.86 10.62 -4.61
CA ASN A 55 23.38 11.20 -3.35
C ASN A 55 22.72 12.59 -3.54
N GLU A 56 21.99 12.75 -4.64
CA GLU A 56 21.24 13.97 -4.98
C GLU A 56 19.77 13.81 -4.58
N GLN A 57 19.14 14.89 -4.13
CA GLN A 57 17.70 14.89 -3.84
C GLN A 57 16.90 15.27 -5.08
N THR A 58 16.04 14.36 -5.54
CA THR A 58 15.10 14.61 -6.64
C THR A 58 13.71 14.90 -6.09
N ASP A 59 13.09 15.98 -6.59
CA ASP A 59 11.71 16.34 -6.29
C ASP A 59 10.78 15.77 -7.38
N GLY A 60 9.95 14.79 -7.01
CA GLY A 60 9.04 14.12 -7.95
C GLY A 60 8.00 15.05 -8.57
N ASN A 61 7.58 16.10 -7.86
CA ASN A 61 6.60 17.06 -8.40
C ASN A 61 7.23 17.89 -9.53
N LYS A 62 8.50 18.27 -9.39
CA LYS A 62 9.24 19.00 -10.44
C LYS A 62 9.50 18.13 -11.66
N GLU A 63 9.87 16.87 -11.44
CA GLU A 63 10.04 15.89 -12.53
C GLU A 63 8.73 15.68 -13.30
N MET A 64 7.60 15.54 -12.60
CA MET A 64 6.28 15.40 -13.24
C MET A 64 5.93 16.60 -14.12
N ILE A 65 6.17 17.83 -13.63
CA ILE A 65 5.96 19.05 -14.41
C ILE A 65 6.89 19.09 -15.64
N ALA A 66 8.16 18.68 -15.47
CA ALA A 66 9.13 18.66 -16.57
C ALA A 66 8.73 17.67 -17.68
N PHE A 67 8.33 16.43 -17.32
CA PHE A 67 7.83 15.45 -18.29
C PHE A 67 6.55 15.91 -18.98
N GLY A 68 5.65 16.57 -18.25
CA GLY A 68 4.43 17.15 -18.80
C GLY A 68 4.73 18.26 -19.82
N LEU A 69 5.58 19.21 -19.47
CA LEU A 69 5.97 20.32 -20.34
C LEU A 69 6.74 19.82 -21.58
N MET A 70 7.65 18.86 -21.41
CA MET A 70 8.41 18.25 -22.50
C MET A 70 7.49 17.61 -23.54
N ASN A 71 6.51 16.81 -23.10
CA ASN A 71 5.58 16.15 -24.01
C ASN A 71 4.56 17.13 -24.63
N LEU A 72 4.18 18.18 -23.90
CA LEU A 72 3.34 19.25 -24.44
C LEU A 72 4.04 19.97 -25.60
N VAL A 73 5.28 20.42 -25.39
CA VAL A 73 6.08 21.07 -26.44
C VAL A 73 6.36 20.10 -27.59
N GLY A 74 6.67 18.84 -27.28
CA GLY A 74 6.89 17.78 -28.28
C GLY A 74 5.67 17.51 -29.18
N SER A 75 4.45 17.63 -28.64
CA SER A 75 3.22 17.42 -29.41
C SER A 75 3.07 18.40 -30.59
N PHE A 76 3.57 19.64 -30.45
CA PHE A 76 3.52 20.65 -31.52
C PHE A 76 4.54 20.38 -32.64
N THR A 77 5.48 19.47 -32.43
CA THR A 77 6.56 19.13 -33.37
C THR A 77 6.43 17.71 -33.94
N SER A 78 5.24 17.10 -33.80
CA SER A 78 4.96 15.71 -34.22
C SER A 78 5.90 14.68 -33.58
N CYS A 79 6.40 14.95 -32.37
CA CYS A 79 7.19 13.98 -31.61
C CYS A 79 6.31 12.88 -31.02
N TYR A 80 6.88 11.67 -30.92
CA TYR A 80 6.30 10.59 -30.13
C TYR A 80 6.41 10.89 -28.63
N LEU A 81 5.62 10.21 -27.81
CA LEU A 81 5.66 10.33 -26.35
C LEU A 81 7.08 10.05 -25.85
N THR A 82 7.67 11.03 -25.18
CA THR A 82 9.02 10.94 -24.65
C THR A 82 8.97 10.45 -23.21
N THR A 83 9.67 9.35 -22.95
CA THR A 83 9.80 8.70 -21.63
C THR A 83 11.21 8.94 -21.06
N GLY A 84 11.53 8.33 -19.90
CA GLY A 84 12.90 8.31 -19.38
C GLY A 84 13.73 7.18 -20.00
N PRO A 85 14.70 7.43 -20.89
CA PRO A 85 15.47 6.36 -21.50
C PRO A 85 16.58 5.85 -20.55
N PHE A 86 16.39 4.69 -19.93
CA PHE A 86 17.39 4.09 -19.03
C PHE A 86 18.77 3.97 -19.67
N SER A 87 18.85 3.38 -20.87
CA SER A 87 20.12 3.10 -21.55
C SER A 87 20.92 4.36 -21.89
N LYS A 88 20.26 5.43 -22.36
CA LYS A 88 20.93 6.69 -22.71
C LYS A 88 21.44 7.42 -21.47
N THR A 89 20.63 7.44 -20.41
CA THR A 89 21.02 8.04 -19.13
C THR A 89 22.17 7.28 -18.48
N ALA A 90 22.18 5.93 -18.56
CA ALA A 90 23.26 5.10 -18.05
C ALA A 90 24.60 5.39 -18.75
N VAL A 91 24.60 5.51 -20.08
CA VAL A 91 25.80 5.84 -20.85
C VAL A 91 26.28 7.26 -20.51
N ASN A 92 25.38 8.23 -20.44
CA ASN A 92 25.72 9.61 -20.09
C ASN A 92 26.30 9.72 -18.66
N PHE A 93 25.75 8.94 -17.73
CA PHE A 93 26.25 8.82 -16.36
C PHE A 93 27.65 8.19 -16.32
N ASN A 94 27.86 7.09 -17.03
CA ASN A 94 29.17 6.42 -17.11
C ASN A 94 30.22 7.27 -17.84
N ALA A 95 29.81 8.11 -18.78
CA ALA A 95 30.68 9.09 -19.45
C ALA A 95 31.08 10.27 -18.54
N GLY A 96 30.55 10.33 -17.30
CA GLY A 96 30.90 11.36 -16.32
C GLY A 96 30.16 12.68 -16.48
N ALA A 97 29.03 12.72 -17.20
CA ALA A 97 28.24 13.93 -17.35
C ALA A 97 27.65 14.40 -16.00
N ARG A 98 27.96 15.63 -15.60
CA ARG A 98 27.49 16.21 -14.32
C ARG A 98 26.42 17.29 -14.46
N THR A 99 26.33 17.91 -15.64
CA THR A 99 25.47 19.07 -15.91
C THR A 99 24.42 18.74 -16.98
N PRO A 100 23.22 19.32 -16.93
CA PRO A 100 22.17 19.13 -17.94
C PRO A 100 22.60 19.62 -19.34
N MET A 101 23.65 20.44 -19.44
CA MET A 101 24.23 20.88 -20.71
C MET A 101 24.65 19.70 -21.62
N ALA A 102 25.00 18.54 -21.04
CA ALA A 102 25.31 17.34 -21.80
C ALA A 102 24.13 16.90 -22.70
N ASN A 103 22.88 17.05 -22.22
CA ASN A 103 21.70 16.71 -23.00
C ASN A 103 21.46 17.70 -24.15
N VAL A 104 21.81 18.97 -23.97
CA VAL A 104 21.72 20.00 -25.02
C VAL A 104 22.72 19.68 -26.15
N VAL A 105 23.97 19.38 -25.80
CA VAL A 105 25.00 18.96 -26.77
C VAL A 105 24.55 17.70 -27.50
N MET A 106 24.00 16.71 -26.78
CA MET A 106 23.47 15.48 -27.37
C MET A 106 22.33 15.76 -28.37
N ALA A 107 21.41 16.67 -28.05
CA ALA A 107 20.32 17.06 -28.95
C ALA A 107 20.84 17.75 -30.22
N LEU A 108 21.80 18.66 -30.10
CA LEU A 108 22.44 19.33 -31.25
C LEU A 108 23.19 18.34 -32.15
N CYS A 109 23.97 17.44 -31.56
CA CYS A 109 24.64 16.39 -32.32
C CYS A 109 23.64 15.48 -33.03
N MET A 110 22.55 15.10 -32.37
CA MET A 110 21.50 14.28 -32.99
C MET A 110 20.84 15.00 -34.16
N MET A 111 20.57 16.30 -34.04
CA MET A 111 20.04 17.12 -35.12
C MET A 111 20.97 17.14 -36.34
N LEU A 112 22.28 17.34 -36.13
CA LEU A 112 23.28 17.32 -37.21
C LEU A 112 23.37 15.94 -37.87
N ILE A 113 23.39 14.87 -37.08
CA ILE A 113 23.43 13.49 -37.57
C ILE A 113 22.20 13.19 -38.43
N LEU A 114 21.00 13.60 -38.01
CA LEU A 114 19.79 13.40 -38.81
C LEU A 114 19.78 14.25 -40.09
N LEU A 115 20.36 15.45 -40.08
CA LEU A 115 20.39 16.30 -41.27
C LEU A 115 21.39 15.80 -42.33
N PHE A 116 22.58 15.37 -41.91
CA PHE A 116 23.68 15.01 -42.82
C PHE A 116 23.84 13.50 -43.04
N LEU A 117 23.60 12.67 -42.02
CA LEU A 117 23.85 11.22 -42.03
C LEU A 117 22.58 10.37 -42.22
N ALA A 118 21.38 10.96 -42.22
CA ALA A 118 20.15 10.23 -42.55
C ALA A 118 20.21 9.37 -43.82
N PRO A 119 20.78 9.82 -44.97
CA PRO A 119 20.84 8.97 -46.17
C PRO A 119 21.72 7.73 -45.98
N VAL A 120 22.72 7.78 -45.09
CA VAL A 120 23.58 6.63 -44.78
C VAL A 120 22.82 5.59 -43.96
N PHE A 121 21.99 6.03 -43.00
CA PHE A 121 21.22 5.10 -42.16
C PHE A 121 20.19 4.27 -42.93
N ARG A 122 19.80 4.68 -44.15
CA ARG A 122 18.93 3.88 -45.02
C ARG A 122 19.50 2.49 -45.33
N TYR A 123 20.83 2.34 -45.31
CA TYR A 123 21.52 1.07 -45.58
C TYR A 123 21.70 0.19 -44.34
N THR A 124 21.22 0.63 -43.17
CA THR A 124 21.39 -0.13 -41.92
C THR A 124 20.57 -1.41 -41.97
N PRO A 125 21.18 -2.61 -41.86
CA PRO A 125 20.44 -3.86 -41.88
C PRO A 125 19.56 -3.98 -40.63
N GLN A 126 18.31 -4.42 -40.80
CA GLN A 126 17.37 -4.64 -39.69
C GLN A 126 17.91 -5.63 -38.65
N VAL A 127 18.72 -6.60 -39.08
CA VAL A 127 19.36 -7.59 -38.20
C VAL A 127 20.26 -6.94 -37.15
N ALA A 128 21.02 -5.90 -37.52
CA ALA A 128 21.88 -5.19 -36.58
C ALA A 128 21.05 -4.42 -35.53
N LEU A 129 19.94 -3.81 -35.94
CA LEU A 129 19.02 -3.13 -35.03
C LEU A 129 18.38 -4.10 -34.03
N SER A 130 17.90 -5.26 -34.51
CA SER A 130 17.36 -6.31 -33.64
C SER A 130 18.40 -6.83 -32.65
N ALA A 131 19.64 -7.06 -33.09
CA ALA A 131 20.71 -7.54 -32.23
C ALA A 131 21.03 -6.54 -31.10
N ILE A 132 21.12 -5.24 -31.42
CA ILE A 132 21.39 -4.19 -30.42
C ILE A 132 20.25 -4.10 -29.39
N ILE A 133 18.99 -4.19 -29.84
CA ILE A 133 17.83 -4.18 -28.93
C ILE A 133 17.84 -5.40 -28.01
N THR A 134 18.08 -6.60 -28.53
CA THR A 134 18.14 -7.84 -27.73
C THR A 134 19.24 -7.77 -26.67
N VAL A 135 20.44 -7.33 -27.03
CA VAL A 135 21.55 -7.18 -26.06
C VAL A 135 21.20 -6.16 -24.98
N ALA A 136 20.57 -5.03 -25.35
CA ALA A 136 20.15 -4.02 -24.39
C ALA A 136 19.09 -4.55 -23.41
N MET A 137 18.12 -5.34 -23.88
CA MET A 137 17.06 -5.91 -23.04
C MET A 137 17.57 -7.01 -22.12
N LEU A 138 18.47 -7.88 -22.60
CA LEU A 138 19.10 -8.91 -21.76
C LEU A 138 19.86 -8.30 -20.58
N GLY A 139 20.52 -7.15 -20.80
CA GLY A 139 21.23 -6.42 -19.74
C GLY A 139 20.32 -5.78 -18.68
N LEU A 140 19.00 -5.67 -18.95
CA LEU A 140 18.04 -5.10 -18.01
C LEU A 140 17.44 -6.16 -17.06
N ILE A 141 17.52 -7.44 -17.41
CA ILE A 141 16.98 -8.53 -16.60
C ILE A 141 17.93 -8.84 -15.44
N LYS A 142 17.48 -8.56 -14.22
CA LYS A 142 18.25 -8.82 -13.00
C LYS A 142 17.71 -10.02 -12.23
N TYR A 143 18.22 -11.21 -12.55
CA TYR A 143 17.76 -12.47 -11.96
C TYR A 143 17.93 -12.54 -10.44
N ASP A 144 19.02 -11.97 -9.90
CA ASP A 144 19.29 -11.98 -8.45
C ASP A 144 18.24 -11.19 -7.66
N GLU A 145 17.77 -10.06 -8.19
CA GLU A 145 16.73 -9.24 -7.55
C GLU A 145 15.39 -9.98 -7.50
N VAL A 146 15.03 -10.71 -8.57
CA VAL A 146 13.80 -11.51 -8.62
C VAL A 146 13.86 -12.68 -7.64
N TYR A 147 15.00 -13.37 -7.54
CA TYR A 147 15.17 -14.47 -6.59
C TYR A 147 15.17 -14.00 -5.13
N HIS A 148 15.79 -12.85 -4.86
CA HIS A 148 15.74 -12.23 -3.56
C HIS A 148 14.30 -11.84 -3.19
N LEU A 149 13.53 -11.27 -4.13
CA LEU A 149 12.12 -10.93 -3.92
C LEU A 149 11.29 -12.16 -3.55
N TYR A 150 11.50 -13.29 -4.23
CA TYR A 150 10.83 -14.56 -3.91
C TYR A 150 11.12 -15.05 -2.49
N LYS A 151 12.36 -14.88 -2.00
CA LYS A 151 12.75 -15.27 -0.64
C LYS A 151 12.14 -14.36 0.43
N VAL A 152 12.05 -13.06 0.16
CA VAL A 152 11.58 -12.07 1.15
C VAL A 152 10.07 -12.08 1.26
N ASP A 153 9.35 -11.93 0.15
CA ASP A 153 7.89 -11.90 0.15
C ASP A 153 7.30 -12.60 -1.09
N LYS A 154 6.66 -13.74 -0.82
CA LYS A 154 6.03 -14.57 -1.85
C LYS A 154 4.86 -13.87 -2.55
N PHE A 155 4.16 -12.97 -1.86
CA PHE A 155 3.07 -12.20 -2.45
C PHE A 155 3.60 -11.10 -3.38
N ASP A 156 4.71 -10.43 -3.05
CA ASP A 156 5.33 -9.44 -3.95
C ASP A 156 5.83 -10.12 -5.22
N PHE A 157 6.43 -11.31 -5.06
CA PHE A 157 6.81 -12.13 -6.20
C PHE A 157 5.60 -12.51 -7.07
N CYS A 158 4.46 -12.88 -6.47
CA CYS A 158 3.25 -13.20 -7.21
C CYS A 158 2.73 -12.01 -8.03
N ILE A 159 2.73 -10.80 -7.43
CA ILE A 159 2.34 -9.56 -8.12
C ILE A 159 3.28 -9.30 -9.30
N CYS A 160 4.59 -9.42 -9.09
CA CYS A 160 5.60 -9.24 -10.14
C CYS A 160 5.43 -10.26 -11.28
N MET A 161 5.20 -11.53 -10.94
CA MET A 161 4.97 -12.59 -11.92
C MET A 161 3.66 -12.38 -12.68
N ALA A 162 2.59 -11.92 -12.02
CA ALA A 162 1.34 -11.56 -12.66
C ALA A 162 1.52 -10.43 -13.69
N ALA A 163 2.34 -9.42 -13.37
CA ALA A 163 2.72 -8.38 -14.32
C ALA A 163 3.48 -8.97 -15.53
N PHE A 164 4.51 -9.78 -15.26
CA PHE A 164 5.36 -10.38 -16.29
C PHE A 164 4.58 -11.28 -17.25
N LEU A 165 3.82 -12.24 -16.71
CA LEU A 165 3.00 -13.15 -17.51
C LEU A 165 1.85 -12.39 -18.18
N GLY A 166 1.26 -11.39 -17.52
CA GLY A 166 0.21 -10.55 -18.09
C GLY A 166 0.68 -9.79 -19.34
N VAL A 167 1.88 -9.21 -19.31
CA VAL A 167 2.47 -8.51 -20.46
C VAL A 167 2.81 -9.48 -21.60
N ILE A 168 3.30 -10.69 -21.30
CA ILE A 168 3.68 -11.69 -22.31
C ILE A 168 2.48 -12.32 -23.01
N PHE A 169 1.44 -12.69 -22.26
CA PHE A 169 0.32 -13.48 -22.79
C PHE A 169 -0.90 -12.67 -23.21
N ILE A 170 -1.08 -11.46 -22.67
CA ILE A 170 -2.26 -10.63 -22.93
C ILE A 170 -1.83 -9.40 -23.73
N THR A 171 -1.57 -8.30 -23.04
CA THR A 171 -1.15 -7.01 -23.59
C THR A 171 -0.48 -6.21 -22.47
N MET A 172 0.37 -5.26 -22.84
CA MET A 172 1.15 -4.47 -21.87
C MET A 172 0.25 -3.71 -20.88
N ASP A 173 -0.79 -3.04 -21.39
CA ASP A 173 -1.76 -2.27 -20.62
C ASP A 173 -2.54 -3.13 -19.62
N MET A 174 -3.03 -4.29 -20.04
CA MET A 174 -3.78 -5.21 -19.17
C MET A 174 -2.87 -5.87 -18.12
N GLY A 175 -1.65 -6.29 -18.50
CA GLY A 175 -0.69 -6.86 -17.56
C GLY A 175 -0.32 -5.90 -16.43
N LEU A 176 -0.10 -4.62 -16.77
CA LEU A 176 0.16 -3.57 -15.79
C LEU A 176 -1.04 -3.29 -14.89
N MET A 177 -2.25 -3.21 -15.46
CA MET A 177 -3.50 -3.03 -14.70
C MET A 177 -3.71 -4.14 -13.67
N ILE A 178 -3.46 -5.41 -14.04
CA ILE A 178 -3.56 -6.56 -13.14
C ILE A 178 -2.57 -6.42 -11.98
N SER A 179 -1.31 -6.06 -12.26
CA SER A 179 -0.28 -5.87 -11.23
C SER A 179 -0.64 -4.77 -10.24
N VAL A 180 -1.10 -3.61 -10.74
CA VAL A 180 -1.51 -2.48 -9.89
C VAL A 180 -2.71 -2.85 -9.04
N CYS A 181 -3.71 -3.52 -9.62
CA CYS A 181 -4.89 -3.98 -8.89
C CYS A 181 -4.51 -4.95 -7.75
N LEU A 182 -3.68 -5.98 -8.04
CA LEU A 182 -3.22 -6.92 -7.02
C LEU A 182 -2.41 -6.22 -5.91
N SER A 183 -1.60 -5.22 -6.26
CA SER A 183 -0.84 -4.41 -5.28
C SER A 183 -1.78 -3.65 -4.35
N ILE A 184 -2.82 -3.01 -4.90
CA ILE A 184 -3.82 -2.28 -4.12
C ILE A 184 -4.62 -3.23 -3.23
N VAL A 185 -5.07 -4.37 -3.77
CA VAL A 185 -5.80 -5.39 -2.99
C VAL A 185 -4.94 -5.87 -1.82
N ARG A 186 -3.65 -6.13 -2.03
CA ARG A 186 -2.76 -6.53 -0.94
C ARG A 186 -2.58 -5.43 0.11
N ALA A 187 -2.40 -4.18 -0.31
CA ALA A 187 -2.32 -3.05 0.61
C ALA A 187 -3.60 -2.91 1.45
N LEU A 188 -4.78 -3.06 0.83
CA LEU A 188 -6.07 -3.05 1.51
C LEU A 188 -6.20 -4.23 2.48
N LEU A 189 -5.77 -5.43 2.10
CA LEU A 189 -5.77 -6.60 2.99
C LEU A 189 -4.89 -6.38 4.22
N TYR A 190 -3.73 -5.76 4.04
CA TYR A 190 -2.81 -5.43 5.14
C TYR A 190 -3.43 -4.43 6.11
N VAL A 191 -4.13 -3.42 5.59
CA VAL A 191 -4.87 -2.44 6.41
C VAL A 191 -6.08 -3.08 7.12
N ALA A 192 -6.80 -3.98 6.43
CA ALA A 192 -8.01 -4.62 6.94
C ALA A 192 -7.74 -5.71 7.99
N ARG A 193 -6.57 -6.38 7.93
CA ARG A 193 -6.16 -7.42 8.89
C ARG A 193 -4.89 -7.01 9.64
N PRO A 194 -5.00 -6.03 10.56
CA PRO A 194 -3.86 -5.64 11.35
C PRO A 194 -3.40 -6.75 12.31
N ALA A 195 -2.10 -6.79 12.58
CA ALA A 195 -1.54 -7.64 13.61
C ALA A 195 -2.05 -7.17 14.98
N THR A 196 -2.56 -8.12 15.75
CA THR A 196 -3.03 -7.93 17.13
C THR A 196 -2.45 -9.05 17.95
N CYS A 197 -1.98 -8.73 19.16
CA CYS A 197 -1.24 -9.67 20.01
C CYS A 197 -1.89 -9.78 21.39
N LYS A 198 -1.86 -10.98 21.97
CA LYS A 198 -2.23 -11.20 23.38
C LYS A 198 -0.97 -11.01 24.21
N LEU A 199 -1.00 -10.08 25.15
CA LEU A 199 0.14 -9.80 26.02
C LEU A 199 0.12 -10.70 27.26
N GLY A 200 1.27 -11.29 27.59
CA GLY A 200 1.54 -12.03 28.81
C GLY A 200 2.69 -11.40 29.59
N ASN A 201 2.74 -11.66 30.90
CA ASN A 201 3.80 -11.20 31.76
C ASN A 201 5.01 -12.15 31.68
N ILE A 202 6.21 -11.60 31.54
CA ILE A 202 7.47 -12.35 31.64
C ILE A 202 7.83 -12.53 33.12
N PRO A 203 8.11 -13.76 33.60
CA PRO A 203 8.44 -14.00 35.00
C PRO A 203 9.62 -13.15 35.46
N ASN A 204 9.53 -12.59 36.67
CA ASN A 204 10.53 -11.72 37.30
C ASN A 204 10.79 -10.39 36.55
N SER A 205 9.83 -9.91 35.77
CA SER A 205 9.91 -8.63 35.05
C SER A 205 8.58 -7.88 35.10
N ALA A 206 8.62 -6.57 34.85
CA ALA A 206 7.45 -5.74 34.62
C ALA A 206 7.03 -5.72 33.12
N LEU A 207 7.69 -6.52 32.28
CA LEU A 207 7.50 -6.52 30.84
C LEU A 207 6.35 -7.43 30.40
N TYR A 208 5.43 -6.84 29.66
CA TYR A 208 4.36 -7.54 28.96
C TYR A 208 4.73 -7.70 27.49
N ARG A 209 4.75 -8.95 27.00
CA ARG A 209 5.11 -9.30 25.62
C ARG A 209 4.14 -10.31 25.03
N ASP A 210 4.16 -10.40 23.71
CA ASP A 210 3.31 -11.35 22.98
C ASP A 210 3.62 -12.79 23.40
N VAL A 211 2.57 -13.51 23.80
CA VAL A 211 2.65 -14.92 24.21
C VAL A 211 3.02 -15.83 23.03
N GLU A 212 2.62 -15.47 21.81
CA GLU A 212 2.96 -16.24 20.61
C GLU A 212 4.47 -16.11 20.26
N GLN A 213 5.06 -14.94 20.51
CA GLN A 213 6.48 -14.69 20.25
C GLN A 213 7.38 -15.19 21.38
N TYR A 214 6.94 -15.06 22.65
CA TYR A 214 7.71 -15.41 23.83
C TYR A 214 6.96 -16.47 24.66
N PRO A 215 7.29 -17.77 24.53
CA PRO A 215 6.59 -18.84 25.25
C PRO A 215 6.79 -18.80 26.76
N ALA A 216 7.77 -18.04 27.25
CA ALA A 216 7.97 -17.78 28.68
C ALA A 216 6.96 -16.77 29.26
N ALA A 217 6.21 -16.04 28.43
CA ALA A 217 5.21 -15.09 28.88
C ALA A 217 3.91 -15.81 29.27
N SER A 218 3.48 -15.63 30.52
CA SER A 218 2.25 -16.21 31.05
C SER A 218 1.14 -15.17 31.17
N GLY A 219 -0.09 -15.55 30.82
CA GLY A 219 -1.26 -14.72 31.08
C GLY A 219 -1.53 -14.52 32.58
N VAL A 220 -2.25 -13.46 32.90
CA VAL A 220 -2.69 -13.19 34.28
C VAL A 220 -4.09 -13.77 34.48
N PRO A 221 -4.36 -14.57 35.53
CA PRO A 221 -5.69 -15.12 35.79
C PRO A 221 -6.76 -14.03 35.87
N GLY A 222 -7.91 -14.23 35.20
CA GLY A 222 -9.05 -13.30 35.20
C GLY A 222 -8.89 -12.02 34.37
N ILE A 223 -7.70 -11.77 33.80
CA ILE A 223 -7.38 -10.54 33.05
C ILE A 223 -6.79 -10.88 31.68
N ILE A 224 -7.40 -10.37 30.62
CA ILE A 224 -6.83 -10.45 29.27
C ILE A 224 -6.32 -9.08 28.84
N VAL A 225 -5.04 -9.01 28.44
CA VAL A 225 -4.41 -7.80 27.90
C VAL A 225 -4.20 -8.00 26.40
N LEU A 226 -4.79 -7.12 25.60
CA LEU A 226 -4.74 -7.18 24.14
C LEU A 226 -4.08 -5.93 23.59
N GLN A 227 -3.03 -6.10 22.79
CA GLN A 227 -2.34 -5.00 22.14
C GLN A 227 -2.89 -4.75 20.74
N LEU A 228 -3.36 -3.52 20.53
CA LEU A 228 -3.80 -3.03 19.23
C LEU A 228 -2.65 -2.23 18.59
N GLY A 229 -1.95 -2.86 17.65
CA GLY A 229 -0.75 -2.32 17.01
C GLY A 229 -1.01 -1.44 15.78
N SER A 230 -2.26 -1.14 15.45
CA SER A 230 -2.63 -0.50 14.19
C SER A 230 -3.62 0.65 14.37
N PRO A 231 -3.65 1.62 13.44
CA PRO A 231 -4.76 2.56 13.36
C PRO A 231 -6.10 1.82 13.31
N ILE A 232 -7.15 2.38 13.91
CA ILE A 232 -8.50 1.82 13.87
C ILE A 232 -9.31 2.65 12.87
N TYR A 233 -9.71 2.00 11.78
CA TYR A 233 -10.49 2.58 10.69
C TYR A 233 -11.69 1.70 10.36
N PHE A 234 -12.68 2.26 9.70
CA PHE A 234 -13.83 1.55 9.13
C PHE A 234 -13.47 0.19 8.50
N ALA A 235 -12.36 0.14 7.74
CA ALA A 235 -11.92 -1.07 7.03
C ALA A 235 -11.51 -2.24 7.95
N ASN A 236 -11.04 -1.99 9.17
CA ASN A 236 -10.55 -3.03 10.09
C ASN A 236 -11.39 -3.21 11.35
N CYS A 237 -12.35 -2.32 11.64
CA CYS A 237 -13.23 -2.37 12.80
C CYS A 237 -13.91 -3.74 13.00
N ILE A 238 -14.51 -4.29 11.95
CA ILE A 238 -15.22 -5.57 12.01
C ILE A 238 -14.26 -6.70 12.36
N TYR A 239 -13.08 -6.71 11.73
CA TYR A 239 -12.05 -7.70 11.99
C TYR A 239 -11.54 -7.62 13.44
N LEU A 240 -11.25 -6.42 13.93
CA LEU A 240 -10.80 -6.17 15.30
C LEU A 240 -11.85 -6.63 16.33
N LYS A 241 -13.11 -6.28 16.13
CA LYS A 241 -14.23 -6.72 16.98
C LYS A 241 -14.33 -8.23 17.03
N GLU A 242 -14.37 -8.90 15.88
CA GLU A 242 -14.46 -10.36 15.80
C GLU A 242 -13.25 -11.04 16.46
N ARG A 243 -12.05 -10.46 16.28
CA ARG A 243 -10.80 -10.98 16.87
C ARG A 243 -10.78 -10.85 18.40
N ILE A 244 -11.16 -9.69 18.94
CA ILE A 244 -11.26 -9.46 20.39
C ILE A 244 -12.31 -10.41 20.99
N MET A 245 -13.49 -10.50 20.38
CA MET A 245 -14.55 -11.39 20.86
C MET A 245 -14.18 -12.87 20.73
N ARG A 246 -13.36 -13.26 19.76
CA ARG A 246 -12.82 -14.62 19.65
C ARG A 246 -11.88 -14.93 20.81
N TRP A 247 -10.93 -14.05 21.13
CA TRP A 247 -10.06 -14.25 22.29
C TRP A 247 -10.82 -14.36 23.61
N VAL A 248 -11.85 -13.52 23.81
CA VAL A 248 -12.71 -13.62 25.01
C VAL A 248 -13.44 -14.97 25.05
N ARG A 249 -13.91 -15.49 23.92
CA ARG A 249 -14.56 -16.81 23.85
C ARG A 249 -13.58 -17.96 24.10
N ASP A 250 -12.39 -17.92 23.51
CA ASP A 250 -11.40 -18.99 23.60
C ASP A 250 -10.91 -19.18 25.04
N GLU A 251 -10.73 -18.08 25.78
CA GLU A 251 -10.34 -18.12 27.20
C GLU A 251 -11.48 -18.57 28.12
N GLN A 252 -12.74 -18.21 27.83
CA GLN A 252 -13.92 -18.68 28.58
C GLN A 252 -14.20 -20.17 28.35
N GLY A 253 -13.89 -20.68 27.15
CA GLY A 253 -14.21 -22.05 26.73
C GLY A 253 -13.15 -23.11 27.05
N ASN A 254 -12.03 -22.76 27.69
CA ASN A 254 -10.92 -23.68 27.91
C ASN A 254 -11.04 -24.39 29.29
N PRO A 255 -11.47 -25.67 29.34
CA PRO A 255 -11.66 -26.42 30.60
C PRO A 255 -10.35 -26.75 31.35
N ASN A 256 -9.19 -26.57 30.70
CA ASN A 256 -7.87 -26.82 31.32
C ASN A 256 -7.23 -25.57 31.92
N SER A 257 -7.85 -24.39 31.78
CA SER A 257 -7.35 -23.20 32.46
C SER A 257 -7.88 -23.20 33.89
N LYS A 258 -7.01 -23.49 34.87
CA LYS A 258 -7.27 -23.35 36.32
C LYS A 258 -7.57 -21.90 36.76
N THR A 259 -7.84 -21.00 35.83
CA THR A 259 -7.98 -19.56 36.05
C THR A 259 -9.45 -19.19 35.94
N ALA A 260 -9.91 -18.47 36.96
CA ALA A 260 -11.21 -17.83 37.07
C ALA A 260 -11.75 -17.25 35.76
N ASP A 261 -13.08 -17.20 35.67
CA ASP A 261 -13.80 -16.48 34.62
C ASP A 261 -13.13 -15.12 34.34
N ILE A 262 -13.04 -14.76 33.06
CA ILE A 262 -12.49 -13.45 32.69
C ILE A 262 -13.39 -12.39 33.31
N GLU A 263 -12.82 -11.46 34.07
CA GLU A 263 -13.55 -10.31 34.63
C GLU A 263 -13.10 -8.99 34.00
N HIS A 264 -11.88 -8.94 33.45
CA HIS A 264 -11.32 -7.72 32.88
C HIS A 264 -10.67 -7.93 31.50
N VAL A 265 -11.03 -7.08 30.54
CA VAL A 265 -10.40 -6.97 29.22
C VAL A 265 -9.70 -5.61 29.14
N LEU A 266 -8.39 -5.62 28.97
CA LEU A 266 -7.56 -4.43 28.85
C LEU A 266 -7.06 -4.29 27.41
N LEU A 267 -7.38 -3.16 26.77
CA LEU A 267 -6.91 -2.85 25.41
C LEU A 267 -5.75 -1.85 25.47
N ASP A 268 -4.56 -2.29 25.07
CA ASP A 268 -3.41 -1.42 24.86
C ASP A 268 -3.50 -0.72 23.50
N LEU A 269 -3.69 0.60 23.55
CA LEU A 269 -3.77 1.50 22.41
C LEU A 269 -2.44 2.21 22.10
N GLY A 270 -1.32 1.81 22.73
CA GLY A 270 -0.01 2.43 22.51
C GLY A 270 0.43 2.41 21.04
N GLY A 271 0.03 1.38 20.29
CA GLY A 271 0.28 1.25 18.85
C GLY A 271 -0.75 1.94 17.94
N VAL A 272 -1.86 2.44 18.50
CA VAL A 272 -2.93 3.07 17.72
C VAL A 272 -2.60 4.53 17.46
N THR A 273 -2.20 4.85 16.23
CA THR A 273 -1.81 6.22 15.86
C THR A 273 -3.01 7.13 15.66
N THR A 274 -4.09 6.62 15.07
CA THR A 274 -5.33 7.36 14.82
C THR A 274 -6.56 6.47 14.91
N ILE A 275 -7.70 7.06 15.25
CA ILE A 275 -9.02 6.43 15.25
C ILE A 275 -10.02 7.30 14.46
N ASP A 276 -10.95 6.67 13.75
CA ASP A 276 -12.11 7.33 13.11
C ASP A 276 -13.40 7.16 13.94
N MET A 277 -14.49 7.82 13.51
CA MET A 277 -15.77 7.75 14.22
C MET A 277 -16.31 6.33 14.30
N THR A 278 -16.26 5.57 13.19
CA THR A 278 -16.72 4.18 13.17
C THR A 278 -15.89 3.28 14.08
N GLY A 279 -14.58 3.54 14.21
CA GLY A 279 -13.71 2.89 15.19
C GLY A 279 -14.16 3.09 16.62
N ILE A 280 -14.54 4.33 16.97
CA ILE A 280 -15.07 4.65 18.31
C ILE A 280 -16.41 3.94 18.54
N GLU A 281 -17.33 3.99 17.59
CA GLU A 281 -18.62 3.28 17.69
C GLU A 281 -18.42 1.76 17.86
N THR A 282 -17.44 1.19 17.16
CA THR A 282 -17.07 -0.22 17.29
C THR A 282 -16.53 -0.52 18.69
N LEU A 283 -15.72 0.35 19.28
CA LEU A 283 -15.26 0.19 20.67
C LEU A 283 -16.42 0.28 21.68
N VAL A 284 -17.40 1.17 21.44
CA VAL A 284 -18.63 1.24 22.26
C VAL A 284 -19.40 -0.08 22.17
N GLU A 285 -19.50 -0.65 20.97
CA GLU A 285 -20.20 -1.92 20.76
C GLU A 285 -19.46 -3.10 21.40
N ILE A 286 -18.13 -3.17 21.25
CA ILE A 286 -17.28 -4.16 21.92
C ILE A 286 -17.49 -4.08 23.43
N ARG A 287 -17.45 -2.88 24.00
CA ARG A 287 -17.70 -2.68 25.42
C ARG A 287 -19.08 -3.18 25.83
N ARG A 288 -20.14 -2.83 25.10
CA ARG A 288 -21.51 -3.27 25.41
C ARG A 288 -21.60 -4.80 25.40
N ASN A 289 -20.99 -5.46 24.43
CA ASN A 289 -20.98 -6.92 24.31
C ASN A 289 -20.20 -7.61 25.44
N ILE A 290 -19.08 -7.03 25.85
CA ILE A 290 -18.23 -7.55 26.93
C ILE A 290 -18.90 -7.29 28.30
N LEU A 291 -19.50 -6.11 28.50
CA LEU A 291 -20.23 -5.74 29.71
C LEU A 291 -21.49 -6.60 29.93
N ALA A 292 -22.19 -6.98 28.85
CA ALA A 292 -23.33 -7.91 28.92
C ALA A 292 -22.94 -9.30 29.46
N LYS A 293 -21.65 -9.65 29.42
CA LYS A 293 -21.09 -10.87 30.02
C LYS A 293 -20.53 -10.66 31.44
N GLY A 294 -20.72 -9.48 32.03
CA GLY A 294 -20.16 -9.12 33.34
C GLY A 294 -18.69 -8.72 33.32
N ILE A 295 -18.08 -8.59 32.13
CA ILE A 295 -16.65 -8.27 31.99
C ILE A 295 -16.47 -6.76 31.88
N LYS A 296 -15.50 -6.20 32.63
CA LYS A 296 -15.13 -4.78 32.55
C LYS A 296 -14.06 -4.56 31.49
N MET A 297 -14.13 -3.41 30.82
CA MET A 297 -13.20 -3.02 29.76
C MET A 297 -12.34 -1.83 30.22
N GLY A 298 -11.02 -1.94 30.06
CA GLY A 298 -10.06 -0.87 30.33
C GLY A 298 -9.24 -0.50 29.10
N ILE A 299 -8.76 0.73 29.08
CA ILE A 299 -7.95 1.30 27.99
C ILE A 299 -6.56 1.65 28.54
N ILE A 300 -5.51 1.25 27.84
CA ILE A 300 -4.13 1.50 28.23
C ILE A 300 -3.44 2.37 27.17
N ASN A 301 -2.71 3.38 27.62
CA ASN A 301 -1.80 4.22 26.84
C ASN A 301 -2.36 4.76 25.50
N PRO A 302 -3.54 5.42 25.48
CA PRO A 302 -4.02 6.04 24.25
C PRO A 302 -3.13 7.22 23.84
N ARG A 303 -2.74 7.28 22.56
CA ARG A 303 -2.05 8.44 21.99
C ARG A 303 -2.92 9.70 22.09
N ILE A 304 -2.31 10.87 22.18
CA ILE A 304 -3.02 12.14 22.42
C ILE A 304 -4.13 12.42 21.39
N ASN A 305 -3.85 12.23 20.10
CA ASN A 305 -4.83 12.42 19.02
C ASN A 305 -6.01 11.43 19.11
N VAL A 306 -5.76 10.23 19.65
CA VAL A 306 -6.80 9.20 19.85
C VAL A 306 -7.62 9.56 21.09
N LEU A 307 -6.96 9.95 22.18
CA LEU A 307 -7.61 10.36 23.42
C LEU A 307 -8.51 11.58 23.20
N GLU A 308 -8.06 12.59 22.47
CA GLU A 308 -8.86 13.79 22.15
C GLU A 308 -10.16 13.41 21.42
N LYS A 309 -10.07 12.56 20.39
CA LYS A 309 -11.24 12.05 19.67
C LYS A 309 -12.17 11.23 20.57
N MET A 310 -11.62 10.44 21.50
CA MET A 310 -12.40 9.67 22.48
C MET A 310 -13.10 10.55 23.52
N MET A 311 -12.50 11.68 23.90
CA MET A 311 -13.15 12.65 24.79
C MET A 311 -14.28 13.38 24.06
N LEU A 312 -14.05 13.85 22.83
CA LEU A 312 -15.07 14.52 22.03
C LEU A 312 -16.28 13.62 21.72
N SER A 313 -16.05 12.32 21.54
CA SER A 313 -17.11 11.34 21.31
C SER A 313 -17.80 10.84 22.59
N LYS A 314 -17.41 11.36 23.77
CA LYS A 314 -17.89 10.93 25.11
C LYS A 314 -17.61 9.45 25.43
N PHE A 315 -16.69 8.82 24.72
CA PHE A 315 -16.27 7.44 24.99
C PHE A 315 -15.57 7.30 26.35
N VAL A 316 -14.78 8.30 26.73
CA VAL A 316 -14.11 8.36 28.04
C VAL A 316 -15.12 8.42 29.19
N ASP A 317 -16.15 9.26 29.06
CA ASP A 317 -17.21 9.38 30.08
C ASP A 317 -18.04 8.10 30.18
N LEU A 318 -18.22 7.42 29.05
CA LEU A 318 -18.83 6.11 29.01
C LEU A 318 -18.01 5.11 29.83
N ILE A 319 -16.71 4.91 29.53
CA ILE A 319 -15.86 3.90 30.17
C ILE A 319 -15.57 4.19 31.64
N GLY A 320 -15.50 5.47 32.01
CA GLY A 320 -15.05 5.92 33.32
C GLY A 320 -13.56 6.29 33.27
N LYS A 321 -13.20 7.43 33.84
CA LYS A 321 -11.82 7.96 33.82
C LYS A 321 -10.85 7.05 34.58
N GLU A 322 -11.37 6.30 35.54
CA GLU A 322 -10.68 5.30 36.34
C GLU A 322 -10.27 4.05 35.56
N SER A 323 -10.87 3.81 34.39
CA SER A 323 -10.57 2.67 33.53
C SER A 323 -9.60 3.01 32.40
N ILE A 324 -8.94 4.18 32.48
CA ILE A 324 -7.88 4.61 31.56
C ILE A 324 -6.55 4.61 32.32
N PHE A 325 -5.59 3.87 31.79
CA PHE A 325 -4.29 3.65 32.42
C PHE A 325 -3.16 4.12 31.52
N LEU A 326 -2.04 4.53 32.13
CA LEU A 326 -0.83 4.90 31.40
C LEU A 326 0.02 3.68 31.04
N SER A 327 0.12 2.69 31.95
CA SER A 327 0.94 1.49 31.77
C SER A 327 0.10 0.21 31.91
N VAL A 328 0.57 -0.86 31.27
CA VAL A 328 -0.07 -2.19 31.38
C VAL A 328 0.03 -2.73 32.80
N GLU A 329 1.16 -2.51 33.47
CA GLU A 329 1.38 -2.98 34.84
C GLU A 329 0.41 -2.31 35.83
N ASP A 330 0.20 -0.99 35.72
CA ASP A 330 -0.74 -0.26 36.57
C ASP A 330 -2.18 -0.73 36.37
N ALA A 331 -2.56 -0.97 35.10
CA ALA A 331 -3.87 -1.49 34.76
C ALA A 331 -4.10 -2.88 35.38
N VAL A 332 -3.13 -3.79 35.23
CA VAL A 332 -3.22 -5.15 35.77
C VAL A 332 -3.27 -5.14 37.30
N LYS A 333 -2.42 -4.35 37.97
CA LYS A 333 -2.42 -4.23 39.45
C LYS A 333 -3.76 -3.72 39.97
N THR A 334 -4.33 -2.70 39.31
CA THR A 334 -5.63 -2.14 39.68
C THR A 334 -6.76 -3.16 39.51
N CYS A 335 -6.75 -3.90 38.40
CA CYS A 335 -7.72 -4.97 38.16
C CYS A 335 -7.56 -6.13 39.16
N GLN A 336 -6.34 -6.54 39.49
CA GLN A 336 -6.07 -7.57 40.51
C GLN A 336 -6.56 -7.14 41.90
N PHE A 337 -6.40 -5.87 42.26
CA PHE A 337 -6.93 -5.34 43.51
C PHE A 337 -8.46 -5.40 43.54
N SER A 338 -9.13 -5.04 42.43
CA SER A 338 -10.59 -5.18 42.31
C SER A 338 -11.06 -6.63 42.38
N LEU A 339 -10.31 -7.57 41.80
CA LEU A 339 -10.59 -9.02 41.87
C LEU A 339 -10.54 -9.54 43.30
N ASN A 340 -9.51 -9.13 44.05
CA ASN A 340 -9.29 -9.58 45.43
C ASN A 340 -10.27 -8.98 46.45
N GLN A 341 -10.99 -7.90 46.12
CA GLN A 341 -12.03 -7.32 46.96
C GLN A 341 -13.42 -7.97 46.76
N SER A 342 -13.62 -8.74 45.68
CA SER A 342 -14.88 -9.41 45.37
C SER A 342 -15.26 -10.66 46.21
N PRO A 343 -14.44 -11.26 47.12
CA PRO A 343 -14.86 -12.43 47.89
C PRO A 343 -15.24 -12.11 49.35
N GLN A 344 -16.30 -11.34 49.61
CA GLN A 344 -16.98 -11.29 50.93
C GLN A 344 -18.46 -10.86 50.80
N LYS A 345 -19.26 -11.55 49.97
CA LYS A 345 -20.72 -11.38 49.99
C LYS A 345 -21.41 -12.73 49.86
N GLY A 346 -21.48 -13.44 50.98
CA GLY A 346 -22.15 -14.74 51.08
C GLY A 346 -21.78 -15.46 52.38
N ASP A 347 -22.26 -14.91 53.50
CA ASP A 347 -22.68 -15.67 54.69
C ASP A 347 -23.11 -14.66 55.77
N SER A 348 -24.42 -14.41 55.84
CA SER A 348 -25.19 -13.99 57.02
C SER A 348 -26.67 -14.07 56.70
#